data_AF-A0A5K0UXI8-F1
#
_entry.id   AF-A0A5K0UXI8-F1
#
_cell.length_a   1.000
_cell.length_b   1.000
_cell.length_c   1.000
_cell.angle_alpha   90.00
_cell.angle_beta   90.00
_cell.angle_gamma   90.00
#
_symmetry.space_group_name_H-M   'P 1'
#
loop_
_entity.id
_entity.type
_entity.pdbx_description
1 polymer ?
#
loop_
_entity_poly.entity_id
_entity_poly.type
_entity_poly.pdbx_seq_one_letter_code
_entity_poly.pdbx_strand_id
1 'polypeptide(L)' 'GGYVDCINGVWRVQGSLAVSRAIGDVHMKEWVTCEPEINEITLSSDCEFLIMASDGLWDK' A
#
# COMPACT_ATOMS: atom_id res chain seq x y z
N GLY A 1 15.68 -13.47 -0.48
CA GLY A 1 14.40 -13.01 0.09
C GLY A 1 14.66 -11.73 0.87
N GLY A 2 13.66 -10.85 0.99
CA GLY A 2 13.78 -9.63 1.79
C GLY A 2 13.54 -9.86 3.29
N TYR A 3 13.78 -8.82 4.09
CA TYR A 3 13.45 -8.80 5.52
C TYR A 3 12.54 -7.60 5.85
N VAL A 4 11.94 -7.63 7.05
CA VAL A 4 11.11 -6.55 7.58
C VAL A 4 11.64 -6.17 8.96
N ASP A 5 11.90 -4.88 9.15
CA ASP A 5 12.36 -4.32 10.43
C ASP A 5 11.31 -3.38 11.00
N CYS A 6 11.16 -3.40 12.33
CA CYS A 6 10.29 -2.46 13.05
C CYS A 6 11.12 -1.30 13.60
N ILE A 7 10.90 -0.10 13.05
CA ILE A 7 11.61 1.13 13.42
C ILE A 7 10.59 2.16 13.89
N ASN A 8 10.70 2.61 15.15
CA ASN A 8 9.76 3.53 15.78
C ASN A 8 8.28 3.06 15.70
N GLY A 9 8.05 1.76 15.85
CA GLY A 9 6.71 1.16 15.80
C GLY A 9 6.15 0.91 14.39
N VAL A 10 6.91 1.21 13.33
CA VAL A 10 6.49 1.01 11.94
C VAL A 10 7.30 -0.10 11.29
N TRP A 11 6.61 -1.08 10.69
CA TRP A 11 7.22 -2.15 9.92
C TRP A 11 7.67 -1.66 8.55
N ARG A 12 8.92 -1.95 8.17
CA ARG A 12 9.54 -1.47 6.94
C ARG A 12 10.23 -2.59 6.18
N VAL A 13 9.92 -2.73 4.89
CA VAL A 13 10.62 -3.61 3.96
C VAL A 13 12.05 -3.10 3.77
N GLN A 14 13.04 -3.98 4.01
CA GLN A 14 14.47 -3.63 3.99
C GLN A 14 14.82 -2.44 4.90
N GLY A 15 14.08 -2.27 6.00
CA GLY A 15 14.24 -1.12 6.91
C GLY A 15 13.88 0.25 6.29
N SER A 16 13.40 0.29 5.04
CA SER A 16 13.20 1.53 4.28
C SER A 16 11.71 1.87 4.12
N LEU A 17 10.96 1.11 3.32
CA LEU A 17 9.59 1.45 2.94
C LEU A 17 8.55 0.80 3.86
N ALA A 18 7.58 1.60 4.32
CA ALA A 18 6.45 1.13 5.13
C ALA A 18 5.30 0.53 4.28
N VAL A 19 5.60 0.15 3.04
CA VAL A 19 4.66 -0.46 2.09
C VAL A 19 5.32 -1.64 1.38
N SER A 20 4.51 -2.60 0.93
CA SER A 20 4.98 -3.76 0.15
C SER A 20 4.80 -3.59 -1.36
N ARG A 21 4.07 -2.56 -1.79
CA ARG A 21 3.83 -2.22 -3.20
C ARG A 21 4.01 -0.74 -3.43
N ALA A 22 4.63 -0.39 -4.56
CA ALA A 22 4.83 0.99 -4.96
C ALA A 22 5.09 1.11 -6.48
N ILE A 23 4.58 2.18 -7.07
CA ILE A 23 5.01 2.65 -8.38
C ILE A 23 6.30 3.47 -8.16
N GLY A 24 7.34 3.21 -8.95
CA GLY A 24 8.67 3.77 -8.69
C GLY A 24 9.53 2.82 -7.84
N ASP A 25 10.35 3.37 -6.95
CA ASP A 25 11.27 2.61 -6.07
C ASP A 25 12.08 1.53 -6.79
N VAL A 26 12.68 1.92 -7.93
CA VAL A 26 13.37 1.01 -8.85
C VAL A 26 14.42 0.14 -8.14
N HIS A 27 15.15 0.72 -7.19
CA HIS A 27 16.18 0.04 -6.40
C HIS A 27 15.63 -1.00 -5.41
N MET A 28 14.31 -1.05 -5.21
CA MET A 28 13.63 -1.98 -4.30
C MET A 28 12.74 -3.00 -5.03
N LYS A 29 12.77 -3.04 -6.38
CA LYS A 29 11.87 -3.89 -7.19
C LYS A 29 12.03 -5.39 -6.96
N GLU A 30 13.13 -5.84 -6.34
CA GLU A 30 13.27 -7.23 -5.90
C GLU A 30 12.27 -7.60 -4.78
N TRP A 31 11.86 -6.63 -3.95
CA TRP A 31 11.03 -6.87 -2.76
C TRP A 31 9.71 -6.09 -2.75
N VAL A 32 9.58 -5.04 -3.57
CA VAL A 32 8.42 -4.16 -3.66
C VAL A 32 7.84 -4.21 -5.07
N THR A 33 6.65 -4.79 -5.20
CA THR A 33 6.00 -4.96 -6.51
C THR A 33 5.29 -3.70 -6.98
N CYS A 34 5.22 -3.49 -8.29
CA CYS A 34 4.32 -2.49 -8.91
C CYS A 34 3.00 -3.09 -9.38
N GLU A 35 2.79 -4.39 -9.21
CA GLU A 35 1.54 -5.05 -9.61
C GLU A 35 0.39 -4.59 -8.71
N PRO A 36 -0.65 -3.94 -9.28
CA PRO A 36 -1.79 -3.48 -8.51
C PRO A 36 -2.66 -4.65 -8.04
N GLU A 37 -3.46 -4.41 -7.01
CA GLU A 37 -4.62 -5.25 -6.72
C GLU A 37 -5.82 -4.66 -7.45
N ILE A 38 -6.54 -5.50 -8.18
CA ILE A 38 -7.69 -5.09 -9.01
C ILE A 38 -8.94 -5.76 -8.47
N ASN A 39 -9.95 -4.95 -8.17
CA ASN A 39 -11.26 -5.41 -7.71
C ASN A 39 -12.35 -4.73 -8.55
N GLU A 40 -13.35 -5.51 -8.98
CA GLU A 40 -14.52 -5.02 -9.71
C GLU A 40 -15.75 -5.16 -8.82
N ILE A 41 -16.55 -4.09 -8.73
CA ILE A 41 -17.73 -4.02 -7.86
C ILE A 41 -18.91 -3.52 -8.70
N THR A 42 -20.04 -4.22 -8.63
CA THR A 42 -21.29 -3.77 -9.28
C THR A 42 -21.96 -2.70 -8.40
N LEU A 43 -22.23 -1.53 -8.98
CA LEU A 43 -22.91 -0.46 -8.27
C LEU A 43 -24.42 -0.73 -8.20
N SER A 44 -24.98 -0.58 -6.99
CA SER A 44 -26.41 -0.60 -6.72
C SER A 44 -26.94 0.82 -6.46
N SER A 45 -28.26 0.99 -6.48
CA SER A 45 -28.91 2.31 -6.38
C SER A 45 -28.72 3.02 -5.03
N ASP A 46 -28.25 2.30 -4.01
CA ASP A 46 -27.92 2.81 -2.68
C ASP A 46 -26.46 3.30 -2.55
N CYS A 47 -25.64 3.18 -3.60
CA CYS A 47 -24.30 3.75 -3.63
C CYS A 47 -24.35 5.26 -3.92
N GLU A 48 -24.15 6.11 -2.90
CA GLU A 48 -24.20 7.57 -3.06
C GLU A 48 -22.87 8.19 -3.52
N PHE A 49 -21.73 7.69 -3.01
CA PHE A 49 -20.41 8.26 -3.29
C PHE A 49 -19.28 7.23 -3.08
N LEU A 50 -18.15 7.49 -3.74
CA LEU A 50 -16.88 6.79 -3.53
C LEU A 50 -15.92 7.71 -2.77
N ILE A 51 -15.36 7.22 -1.67
CA ILE A 51 -14.33 7.93 -0.92
C ILE A 51 -12.98 7.26 -1.18
N MET A 52 -11.99 8.08 -1.58
CA MET A 52 -10.59 7.69 -1.70
C MET A 52 -9.75 8.67 -0.92
N ALA A 53 -8.77 8.17 -0.16
CA ALA A 53 -7.82 9.00 0.56
C ALA A 53 -6.53 8.22 0.85
N SER A 54 -5.46 8.95 1.17
CA SER A 54 -4.21 8.38 1.66
C SER A 54 -4.35 7.85 3.08
N ASP A 55 -3.36 7.07 3.52
CA ASP A 55 -3.18 6.58 4.89
C ASP A 55 -3.37 7.69 5.95
N GLY A 56 -2.93 8.92 5.71
CA GLY A 56 -3.12 10.03 6.65
C GLY A 56 -4.57 10.38 7.04
N LEU A 57 -5.60 9.96 6.29
CA LEU A 57 -7.00 10.09 6.72
C LEU A 57 -7.46 8.90 7.57
N TRP A 58 -6.89 7.72 7.31
CA TRP A 58 -7.36 6.44 7.85
C TRP A 58 -6.54 5.97 9.06
N ASP A 59 -5.31 6.44 9.20
CA ASP A 59 -4.42 6.20 10.33
C ASP A 59 -4.84 7.07 11.52
N LYS A 60 -4.90 6.46 12.72
CA LYS A 60 -5.30 7.11 13.98
C LYS A 60 -4.13 7.74 14.73
#